data_AF-A0A519LPV0-F1
#
_entry.id   AF-A0A519LPV0-F1
#
_cell.length_a   1.000
_cell.length_b   1.000
_cell.length_c   1.000
_cell.angle_alpha   90.00
_cell.angle_beta   90.00
_cell.angle_gamma   90.00
#
_symmetry.space_group_name_H-M   'P 1'
#
loop_
_entity.id
_entity.type
_entity.pdbx_description
1 polymer ?
#
loop_
_entity_poly.entity_id
_entity_poly.type
_entity_poly.pdbx_seq_one_letter_code
_entity_poly.pdbx_strand_id
1 'polypeptide(L)'
;MKNLIWGILLLCLNSCIEKDKNGVNSVSKTIPFFDPVTLGSSGVDASLNITATFSECGEWGGHRENLRIYVKPSDKKNYYLDYLTTNINCDERDEKGYNIEKIVVQKTIK
;
A
#
# COMPACT_ATOMS: atom_id res chain seq x y z
N MET A 1 46.78 13.87 -43.19
CA MET A 1 46.49 13.62 -41.75
C MET A 1 45.03 13.85 -41.34
N LYS A 2 44.16 14.47 -42.16
CA LYS A 2 42.71 14.60 -41.85
C LYS A 2 41.93 13.28 -41.95
N ASN A 3 42.32 12.41 -42.87
CA ASN A 3 41.61 11.16 -43.14
C ASN A 3 41.93 10.05 -42.12
N LEU A 4 43.02 10.20 -41.34
CA LEU A 4 43.38 9.26 -40.27
C LEU A 4 42.49 9.45 -39.02
N ILE A 5 42.10 10.71 -38.75
CA ILE A 5 41.23 11.08 -37.62
C ILE A 5 39.81 10.52 -37.82
N TRP A 6 39.35 10.46 -39.08
CA TRP A 6 38.04 9.89 -39.42
C TRP A 6 37.99 8.36 -39.21
N GLY A 7 39.09 7.65 -39.44
CA GLY A 7 39.18 6.21 -39.19
C GLY A 7 39.10 5.85 -37.70
N ILE A 8 39.67 6.67 -36.82
CA ILE A 8 39.65 6.46 -35.36
C ILE A 8 38.26 6.72 -34.78
N LEU A 9 37.51 7.69 -35.33
CA LEU A 9 36.14 8.00 -34.88
C LEU A 9 35.16 6.85 -35.18
N LEU A 10 35.35 6.13 -36.29
CA LEU A 10 34.52 4.98 -36.68
C LEU A 10 34.76 3.73 -35.82
N LEU A 11 35.94 3.59 -35.22
CA LEU A 11 36.28 2.49 -34.31
C LEU A 11 35.61 2.63 -32.94
N CYS A 12 35.30 3.86 -32.49
CA CYS A 12 34.62 4.09 -31.22
C CYS A 12 33.12 3.76 -31.24
N LEU A 13 32.49 3.68 -32.42
CA LEU A 13 31.05 3.49 -32.55
C LEU A 13 30.59 2.02 -32.58
N ASN A 14 31.51 1.05 -32.63
CA ASN A 14 31.21 -0.39 -32.66
C ASN A 14 31.44 -1.10 -31.32
N SER A 15 31.68 -0.38 -30.22
CA SER A 15 31.78 -0.99 -28.89
C SER A 15 30.39 -1.26 -28.30
N CYS A 16 29.63 -2.14 -28.97
CA CYS A 16 28.50 -2.81 -28.35
C CYS A 16 29.05 -3.83 -27.35
N ILE A 17 29.08 -3.46 -26.07
CA ILE A 17 29.24 -4.40 -24.97
C ILE A 17 28.05 -5.36 -25.02
N GLU A 18 28.32 -6.62 -25.33
CA GLU A 18 27.34 -7.69 -25.18
C GLU A 18 27.01 -7.79 -23.69
N LYS A 19 25.77 -7.44 -23.33
CA LYS A 19 25.27 -7.63 -21.97
C LYS A 19 25.29 -9.12 -21.69
N ASP A 20 26.11 -9.52 -20.71
CA ASP A 20 26.12 -10.86 -20.14
C ASP A 20 24.69 -11.39 -20.00
N LYS A 21 24.41 -12.50 -20.68
CA LYS A 21 23.23 -13.36 -20.44
C LYS A 21 23.40 -14.15 -19.14
N ASN A 22 23.94 -13.52 -18.10
CA ASN A 22 23.78 -14.03 -16.76
C ASN A 22 22.39 -13.63 -16.33
N GLY A 23 21.49 -14.60 -16.39
CA GLY A 23 20.14 -14.52 -15.86
C GLY A 23 20.19 -14.07 -14.40
N VAL A 24 20.15 -12.76 -14.19
CA VAL A 24 19.60 -12.21 -12.96
C VAL A 24 18.13 -12.55 -13.08
N ASN A 25 17.76 -13.69 -12.51
CA ASN A 25 16.44 -13.83 -11.93
C ASN A 25 16.29 -12.62 -11.01
N SER A 26 15.82 -11.50 -11.56
CA SER A 26 15.23 -10.44 -10.79
C SER A 26 13.93 -11.04 -10.28
N VAL A 27 14.07 -11.93 -9.30
CA VAL A 27 13.15 -11.94 -8.19
C VAL A 27 13.19 -10.49 -7.75
N SER A 28 12.25 -9.71 -8.26
CA SER A 28 11.83 -8.46 -7.65
C SER A 28 11.71 -8.84 -6.18
N LYS A 29 12.73 -8.52 -5.38
CA LYS A 29 12.60 -8.55 -3.93
C LYS A 29 11.64 -7.41 -3.68
N THR A 30 10.35 -7.71 -3.80
CA THR A 30 9.27 -6.84 -3.39
C THR A 30 9.51 -6.71 -1.89
N ILE A 31 10.22 -5.65 -1.50
CA ILE A 31 10.44 -5.36 -0.09
C ILE A 31 9.03 -5.09 0.43
N PRO A 32 8.48 -5.97 1.28
CA PRO A 32 7.12 -5.78 1.74
C PRO A 32 7.08 -4.48 2.54
N PHE A 33 6.07 -3.65 2.30
CA PHE A 33 5.90 -2.36 2.97
C PHE A 33 5.79 -2.53 4.50
N PHE A 34 5.26 -3.67 4.96
CA PHE A 34 5.25 -4.08 6.36
C PHE A 34 6.08 -5.36 6.56
N ASP A 35 6.81 -5.45 7.66
CA ASP A 35 7.44 -6.70 8.07
C ASP A 35 6.35 -7.68 8.55
N PRO A 36 6.21 -8.88 7.97
CA PRO A 36 5.26 -9.89 8.43
C PRO A 36 5.33 -10.18 9.93
N VAL A 37 6.51 -10.09 10.55
CA VAL A 37 6.73 -10.28 11.99
C VAL A 37 6.01 -9.20 12.79
N THR A 38 6.06 -7.94 12.33
CA THR A 38 5.34 -6.83 12.96
C THR A 38 3.82 -6.92 12.80
N LEU A 39 3.36 -7.65 11.77
CA LEU A 39 1.95 -8.00 11.55
C LEU A 39 1.60 -9.44 12.00
N GLY A 40 2.39 -10.01 12.91
CA GLY A 40 1.93 -11.17 13.69
C GLY A 40 2.26 -12.54 13.10
N SER A 41 3.08 -12.61 12.05
CA SER A 41 3.54 -13.87 11.45
C SER A 41 4.22 -14.80 12.46
N SER A 42 4.74 -14.28 13.57
CA SER A 42 5.38 -15.05 14.65
C SER A 42 4.42 -15.67 15.68
N GLY A 43 3.09 -15.60 15.47
CA GLY A 43 2.09 -16.20 16.37
C GLY A 43 1.49 -15.24 17.40
N VAL A 44 1.79 -13.95 17.27
CA VAL A 44 1.13 -12.88 18.03
C VAL A 44 0.07 -12.30 17.10
N ASP A 45 -1.19 -12.11 17.54
CA ASP A 45 -2.22 -11.43 16.74
C ASP A 45 -1.87 -9.93 16.60
N ALA A 46 -0.89 -9.61 15.77
CA ALA A 46 -0.50 -8.24 15.49
C ALA A 46 -1.19 -7.77 14.20
N SER A 47 -1.87 -6.63 14.31
CA SER A 47 -2.50 -5.95 13.18
C SER A 47 -2.18 -4.47 13.25
N LEU A 48 -1.96 -3.84 12.10
CA LEU A 48 -1.89 -2.40 12.00
C LEU A 48 -3.31 -1.84 11.85
N ASN A 49 -3.73 -1.03 12.81
CA ASN A 49 -5.01 -0.32 12.75
C ASN A 49 -4.74 1.15 12.43
N ILE A 50 -5.37 1.66 11.38
CA ILE A 50 -5.36 3.07 11.00
C ILE A 50 -6.81 3.56 11.10
N THR A 51 -7.03 4.59 11.90
CA THR A 51 -8.33 5.25 12.01
C THR A 51 -8.19 6.69 11.52
N ALA A 52 -9.05 7.07 10.58
CA ALA A 52 -9.24 8.46 10.18
C ALA A 52 -10.62 8.92 10.64
N THR A 53 -10.65 10.13 11.19
CA THR A 53 -11.88 10.79 11.65
C THR A 53 -11.99 12.11 10.95
N PHE A 54 -13.17 12.39 10.42
CA PHE A 54 -13.44 13.61 9.70
C PHE A 54 -14.45 14.46 10.47
N SER A 55 -14.50 15.76 10.14
CA SER A 55 -15.30 16.75 10.85
C SER A 55 -16.23 17.51 9.90
N GLU A 56 -16.98 16.80 9.06
CA GLU A 56 -17.94 17.44 8.14
C GLU A 56 -19.05 18.21 8.87
N CYS A 57 -19.43 17.75 10.06
CA CYS A 57 -20.46 18.36 10.89
C CYS A 57 -19.88 19.31 11.96
N GLY A 58 -18.65 19.81 11.79
CA GLY A 58 -18.00 20.72 12.72
C GLY A 58 -17.72 20.10 14.09
N GLU A 59 -18.19 20.75 15.16
CA GLU A 59 -18.05 20.28 16.55
C GLU A 59 -18.68 18.91 16.81
N TRP A 60 -19.60 18.50 15.94
CA TRP A 60 -20.34 17.25 16.07
C TRP A 60 -19.64 16.07 15.36
N GLY A 61 -18.44 16.31 14.82
CA GLY A 61 -17.64 15.29 14.16
C GLY A 61 -18.07 15.07 12.72
N GLY A 62 -17.98 13.83 12.28
CA GLY A 62 -18.15 13.47 10.88
C GLY A 62 -17.88 12.00 10.68
N HIS A 63 -17.76 11.59 9.43
CA HIS A 63 -17.59 10.19 9.12
C HIS A 63 -16.24 9.63 9.62
N ARG A 64 -16.17 8.31 9.68
CA ARG A 64 -14.99 7.59 10.15
C ARG A 64 -14.58 6.52 9.17
N GLU A 65 -13.27 6.39 9.01
CA GLU A 65 -12.66 5.31 8.26
C GLU A 65 -11.77 4.49 9.18
N ASN A 66 -11.90 3.17 9.10
CA ASN A 66 -11.04 2.23 9.82
C ASN A 66 -10.44 1.25 8.82
N LEU A 67 -9.12 1.16 8.83
CA LEU A 67 -8.34 0.21 8.07
C LEU A 67 -7.61 -0.70 9.05
N ARG A 68 -7.86 -2.00 8.95
CA ARG A 68 -7.13 -3.02 9.71
C ARG A 68 -6.35 -3.89 8.75
N ILE A 69 -5.03 -3.76 8.81
CA ILE A 69 -4.09 -4.55 8.02
C ILE A 69 -3.54 -5.67 8.91
N TYR A 70 -3.64 -6.91 8.46
CA TYR A 70 -3.27 -8.08 9.25
C TYR A 70 -2.81 -9.24 8.37
N VAL A 71 -2.18 -10.21 9.02
CA VAL A 71 -1.82 -11.49 8.41
C VAL A 71 -2.66 -12.58 9.08
N LYS A 72 -3.23 -13.50 8.30
CA LYS A 72 -3.98 -14.63 8.88
C LYS A 72 -3.00 -15.70 9.36
N PRO A 73 -3.22 -16.33 10.53
CA PRO A 73 -2.36 -17.41 11.00
C PRO A 73 -2.22 -18.57 10.00
N SER A 74 -3.29 -18.86 9.25
CA SER A 74 -3.33 -19.88 8.20
C SER A 74 -2.69 -19.45 6.86
N ASP A 75 -2.47 -18.16 6.63
CA ASP A 75 -1.94 -17.62 5.37
C ASP A 75 -0.92 -16.50 5.62
N LYS A 76 0.27 -16.90 6.12
CA LYS A 76 1.35 -15.98 6.50
C LYS A 76 2.03 -15.24 5.34
N LYS A 77 1.69 -15.60 4.09
CA LYS A 77 2.31 -15.04 2.88
C LYS A 77 1.50 -13.87 2.31
N ASN A 78 0.25 -13.74 2.73
CA ASN A 78 -0.66 -12.72 2.22
C ASN A 78 -1.06 -11.76 3.34
N TYR A 79 -1.29 -10.52 2.95
CA TYR A 79 -1.85 -9.50 3.81
C TYR A 79 -3.35 -9.42 3.56
N TYR A 80 -4.07 -8.95 4.57
CA TYR A 80 -5.48 -8.70 4.48
C TYR A 80 -5.75 -7.30 5.00
N LEU A 81 -6.66 -6.60 4.33
CA LEU A 81 -7.16 -5.30 4.73
C LEU A 81 -8.66 -5.42 4.96
N ASP A 82 -9.09 -5.25 6.20
CA ASP A 82 -10.48 -4.93 6.49
C ASP A 82 -10.63 -3.40 6.43
N TYR A 83 -11.49 -2.92 5.53
CA TYR A 83 -11.82 -1.51 5.41
C TYR A 83 -13.28 -1.30 5.75
N LEU A 84 -13.52 -0.37 6.66
CA LEU A 84 -14.83 0.09 7.06
C LEU A 84 -14.89 1.61 6.94
N THR A 85 -15.89 2.12 6.23
CA THR A 85 -16.25 3.53 6.31
C THR A 85 -17.69 3.69 6.76
N THR A 86 -17.89 4.68 7.60
CA THR A 86 -19.21 5.15 7.98
C THR A 86 -19.57 6.40 7.20
N ASN A 87 -20.82 6.80 7.31
CA ASN A 87 -21.33 8.11 6.91
C ASN A 87 -22.18 8.63 8.06
N ILE A 88 -22.16 9.94 8.26
CA ILE A 88 -22.97 10.62 9.27
C ILE A 88 -24.00 11.50 8.57
N ASN A 89 -25.25 11.43 9.04
CA ASN A 89 -26.22 12.47 8.73
C ASN A 89 -26.01 13.65 9.68
N CYS A 90 -25.55 14.80 9.18
CA CYS A 90 -25.36 16.00 10.00
C CYS A 90 -26.70 16.70 10.35
N ASP A 91 -27.77 16.43 9.58
CA ASP A 91 -29.07 17.09 9.72
C ASP A 91 -30.01 16.35 10.68
N GLU A 92 -29.73 15.08 10.96
CA GLU A 92 -30.56 14.22 11.80
C GLU A 92 -29.77 13.69 13.00
N ARG A 93 -30.41 13.73 14.17
CA ARG A 93 -29.85 13.23 15.42
C ARG A 93 -30.78 12.19 16.03
N ASP A 94 -30.20 11.27 16.79
CA ASP A 94 -30.97 10.33 17.58
C ASP A 94 -31.67 11.04 18.76
N GLU A 95 -32.51 10.31 19.49
CA GLU A 95 -33.25 10.82 20.65
C GLU A 95 -32.33 11.36 21.77
N LYS A 96 -31.04 11.02 21.73
CA LYS A 96 -30.02 11.43 22.71
C LYS A 96 -29.16 12.59 22.20
N GLY A 97 -29.43 13.09 20.99
CA GLY A 97 -28.69 14.20 20.36
C GLY A 97 -27.38 13.80 19.71
N TYR A 98 -27.09 12.50 19.53
CA TYR A 98 -25.92 12.03 18.79
C TYR A 98 -26.21 11.98 17.30
N ASN A 99 -25.16 12.18 16.50
CA ASN A 99 -25.21 12.00 15.06
C ASN A 99 -25.51 10.54 14.71
N ILE A 100 -26.39 10.34 13.73
CA ILE A 100 -26.75 9.01 13.26
C ILE A 100 -25.66 8.53 12.29
N GLU A 101 -24.88 7.54 12.74
CA GLU A 101 -23.81 6.91 11.96
C GLU A 101 -24.30 5.65 11.24
N LYS A 102 -23.98 5.51 9.95
CA LYS A 102 -24.33 4.34 9.13
C LYS A 102 -23.09 3.80 8.45
N ILE A 103 -22.88 2.49 8.49
CA ILE A 103 -21.82 1.84 7.72
C ILE A 103 -22.21 1.91 6.24
N VAL A 104 -21.35 2.50 5.41
CA VAL A 104 -21.59 2.62 3.96
C VAL A 104 -20.66 1.72 3.14
N VAL A 105 -19.49 1.37 3.68
CA VAL A 105 -18.61 0.37 3.07
C VAL A 105 -18.07 -0.53 4.16
N GLN A 106 -18.12 -1.83 3.89
CA GLN A 106 -17.41 -2.84 4.66
C GLN A 106 -16.88 -3.88 3.68
N LYS A 107 -15.56 -3.99 3.59
CA LYS A 107 -14.89 -4.88 2.62
C LYS A 107 -13.63 -5.47 3.23
N THR A 108 -13.33 -6.71 2.84
CA THR A 108 -12.04 -7.34 3.09
C THR A 108 -11.32 -7.52 1.76
N ILE A 109 -10.08 -7.04 1.68
CA ILE A 109 -9.21 -7.14 0.52
C ILE A 109 -8.03 -8.04 0.90
N LYS A 110 -7.57 -8.85 -0.05
CA LYS A 110 -6.38 -9.71 0.07
C LYS A 110 -5.26 -9.14 -0.81
#